data_AF-A0A358DAG6-F1
#
_entry.id   AF-A0A358DAG6-F1
#
_cell.length_a   1.000
_cell.length_b   1.000
_cell.length_c   1.000
_cell.angle_alpha   90.00
_cell.angle_beta   90.00
_cell.angle_gamma   90.00
#
_symmetry.space_group_name_H-M   'P 1'
#
loop_
_entity.id
_entity.type
_entity.pdbx_description
1 polymer ?
#
loop_
_entity_poly.entity_id
_entity_poly.type
_entity_poly.pdbx_seq_one_letter_code
_entity_poly.pdbx_strand_id
1 'polypeptide(L)'
;MRARGFTLLETMLAMVVGILVLTAALGVMTGVRSSESALVTRATQQRELADLRIAVSSALTRLRPAPNNIIRQSIPNATDEQLDAILDDPFAEPIEGLPHHFELSSESGKPRLEIVVDRLPMGTYRPDEMELDADEETTEEDSVLTFGDLLGFRGAFELRASQERTAYELWWVPLPPAGLEETAFDLTTLPESTRLCAHLAEISWSAFIDSGKVSQIRAIESRQFPAYIELEVRTIDGLYASWMFELGWIPGTEFEAGVTDDGELGEGSGA
;
A
#
# COMPACT_ATOMS: atom_id res chain seq x y z
N MET A 1 -56.38 -63.51 10.44
CA MET A 1 -55.34 -62.48 10.65
C MET A 1 -56.00 -61.23 11.18
N ARG A 2 -55.73 -60.83 12.43
CA ARG A 2 -56.28 -59.59 13.01
C ARG A 2 -55.31 -58.44 12.65
N ALA A 3 -55.75 -57.52 11.79
CA ALA A 3 -55.03 -56.27 11.59
C ALA A 3 -55.05 -55.48 12.90
N ARG A 4 -53.89 -55.27 13.51
CA ARG A 4 -53.76 -54.36 14.66
C ARG A 4 -53.69 -52.95 14.08
N GLY A 5 -54.77 -52.18 14.27
CA GLY A 5 -54.80 -50.77 13.91
C GLY A 5 -53.81 -49.98 14.76
N PHE A 6 -53.03 -49.12 14.12
CA PHE A 6 -52.13 -48.18 14.78
C PHE A 6 -52.95 -47.24 15.67
N THR A 7 -52.51 -47.03 16.91
CA THR A 7 -53.22 -46.11 17.81
C THR A 7 -52.86 -44.65 17.46
N LEU A 8 -53.82 -43.72 17.61
CA LEU A 8 -53.59 -42.28 17.38
C LEU A 8 -52.37 -41.75 18.13
N LEU A 9 -52.14 -42.24 19.35
CA LEU A 9 -51.00 -41.87 20.18
C LEU A 9 -49.66 -42.26 19.52
N GLU A 10 -49.59 -43.43 18.89
CA GLU A 10 -48.40 -43.90 18.19
C GLU A 10 -48.10 -43.04 16.95
N THR A 11 -49.13 -42.62 16.20
CA THR A 11 -48.95 -41.67 15.08
C THR A 11 -48.47 -40.30 15.55
N MET A 12 -49.00 -39.79 16.66
CA MET A 12 -48.56 -38.51 17.23
C MET A 12 -47.10 -38.57 17.71
N LEU A 13 -46.72 -39.66 18.40
CA LEU A 13 -45.34 -39.85 18.85
C LEU A 13 -44.37 -39.92 17.67
N ALA A 14 -44.71 -40.69 16.64
CA ALA A 14 -43.90 -40.79 15.43
C ALA A 14 -43.72 -39.43 14.73
N MET A 15 -44.77 -38.62 14.68
CA MET A 15 -44.72 -37.26 14.13
C MET A 15 -43.79 -36.35 14.95
N VAL A 16 -43.89 -36.37 16.28
CA VAL A 16 -43.03 -35.55 17.16
C VAL A 16 -41.56 -35.94 17.02
N VAL A 17 -41.26 -37.25 17.03
CA VAL A 17 -39.90 -37.75 16.84
C VAL A 17 -39.37 -37.37 15.46
N GLY A 18 -40.19 -37.50 14.41
CA GLY A 18 -39.84 -37.07 13.06
C GLY A 18 -39.49 -35.58 12.97
N ILE A 19 -40.29 -34.71 13.60
CA ILE A 19 -40.04 -33.26 13.65
C ILE A 19 -38.75 -32.96 14.42
N LEU A 20 -38.49 -33.63 15.54
CA LEU A 20 -37.29 -33.41 16.35
C LEU A 20 -36.03 -33.79 15.57
N VAL A 21 -36.03 -34.96 14.91
CA VAL A 21 -34.92 -35.40 14.06
C VAL A 21 -34.69 -34.43 12.90
N LEU A 22 -35.77 -33.97 12.25
CA LEU A 22 -35.66 -33.03 11.14
C LEU A 22 -35.10 -31.68 11.60
N THR A 23 -35.52 -31.19 12.77
CA THR A 23 -35.01 -29.95 13.37
C THR A 23 -33.53 -30.08 13.73
N ALA A 24 -33.13 -31.21 14.33
CA ALA A 24 -31.73 -31.48 14.65
C ALA A 24 -30.86 -31.57 13.38
N ALA A 25 -31.34 -32.26 12.34
CA ALA A 25 -30.64 -32.36 11.06
C ALA A 25 -30.49 -30.99 10.39
N LEU A 26 -31.54 -30.15 10.40
CA LEU A 26 -31.47 -28.78 9.89
C LEU A 26 -30.47 -27.94 10.68
N GLY A 27 -30.45 -28.05 12.01
CA GLY A 27 -29.50 -27.33 12.87
C GLY A 27 -28.04 -27.70 12.59
N VAL A 28 -27.76 -28.98 12.34
CA VAL A 28 -26.42 -29.43 11.93
C VAL A 28 -26.06 -28.87 10.55
N MET A 29 -26.97 -28.96 9.57
CA MET A 29 -26.71 -28.46 8.22
C MET A 29 -26.47 -26.94 8.19
N THR A 30 -27.23 -26.16 8.98
CA THR A 30 -27.01 -24.70 9.06
C THR A 30 -25.69 -24.37 9.76
N GLY A 31 -25.32 -25.12 10.80
CA GLY A 31 -24.02 -24.99 11.46
C GLY A 31 -22.83 -25.33 10.55
N VAL A 32 -22.94 -26.36 9.72
CA VAL A 32 -21.89 -26.70 8.75
C VAL A 32 -21.74 -25.60 7.70
N ARG A 33 -22.85 -25.07 7.16
CA ARG A 33 -22.81 -24.00 6.15
C ARG A 33 -22.19 -22.70 6.68
N SER A 34 -22.52 -22.32 7.92
CA SER A 34 -21.91 -21.12 8.51
C SER A 34 -20.41 -21.33 8.74
N SER A 35 -20.00 -22.51 9.20
CA SER A 35 -18.59 -22.87 9.36
C SER A 35 -17.82 -22.84 8.03
N GLU A 36 -18.39 -23.39 6.95
CA GLU A 36 -17.80 -23.36 5.61
C GLU A 36 -17.62 -21.92 5.11
N SER A 37 -18.65 -21.06 5.26
CA SER A 37 -18.53 -19.65 4.86
C SER A 37 -17.46 -18.91 5.66
N ALA A 38 -17.36 -19.14 6.98
CA ALA A 38 -16.34 -18.53 7.81
C ALA A 38 -14.92 -18.99 7.44
N LEU A 39 -14.77 -20.27 7.09
CA LEU A 39 -13.49 -20.81 6.62
C LEU A 39 -13.07 -20.23 5.27
N VAL A 40 -14.01 -20.05 4.33
CA VAL A 40 -13.75 -19.42 3.04
C VAL A 40 -13.33 -17.96 3.23
N THR A 41 -14.08 -17.17 4.01
CA THR A 41 -13.72 -15.77 4.31
C THR A 41 -12.33 -15.67 4.94
N ARG A 42 -12.05 -16.51 5.94
CA ARG A 42 -10.74 -16.55 6.60
C ARG A 42 -9.61 -16.92 5.64
N ALA A 43 -9.82 -17.89 4.76
CA ALA A 43 -8.84 -18.30 3.76
C ALA A 43 -8.54 -17.17 2.77
N THR A 44 -9.58 -16.45 2.32
CA THR A 44 -9.42 -15.27 1.44
C THR A 44 -8.62 -14.17 2.14
N GLN A 45 -8.93 -13.83 3.39
CA GLN A 45 -8.18 -12.81 4.13
C GLN A 45 -6.73 -13.22 4.40
N GLN A 46 -6.47 -14.49 4.72
CA GLN A 46 -5.11 -14.98 4.88
C GLN A 46 -4.30 -14.85 3.58
N ARG A 47 -4.94 -15.11 2.44
CA ARG A 47 -4.32 -14.89 1.13
C ARG A 47 -4.06 -13.41 0.88
N GLU A 48 -5.04 -12.52 1.11
CA GLU A 48 -4.85 -11.07 0.96
C GLU A 48 -3.71 -10.53 1.83
N LEU A 49 -3.58 -11.00 3.08
CA LEU A 49 -2.45 -10.62 3.95
C LEU A 49 -1.10 -11.15 3.43
N ALA A 50 -1.08 -12.35 2.85
CA ALA A 50 0.14 -12.89 2.24
C ALA A 50 0.55 -12.07 0.99
N ASP A 51 -0.42 -11.74 0.14
CA ASP A 51 -0.21 -10.92 -1.06
C ASP A 51 0.25 -9.50 -0.65
N LEU A 52 -0.37 -8.90 0.37
CA LEU A 52 0.04 -7.63 0.95
C LEU A 52 1.51 -7.65 1.41
N ARG A 53 1.91 -8.69 2.15
CA ARG A 53 3.29 -8.83 2.62
C ARG A 53 4.26 -8.87 1.44
N ILE A 54 3.94 -9.61 0.38
CA ILE A 54 4.80 -9.71 -0.80
C ILE A 54 4.91 -8.35 -1.50
N ALA A 55 3.78 -7.66 -1.70
CA ALA A 55 3.75 -6.34 -2.34
C ALA A 55 4.57 -5.32 -1.55
N VAL A 56 4.36 -5.23 -0.24
CA VAL A 56 5.10 -4.33 0.66
C VAL A 56 6.58 -4.69 0.71
N SER A 57 6.93 -5.97 0.86
CA SER A 57 8.33 -6.40 0.86
C SER A 57 9.02 -6.02 -0.44
N SER A 58 8.39 -6.27 -1.58
CA SER A 58 8.94 -5.92 -2.89
C SER A 58 9.18 -4.42 -3.03
N ALA A 59 8.27 -3.60 -2.51
CA ALA A 59 8.39 -2.15 -2.54
C ALA A 59 9.52 -1.65 -1.63
N LEU A 60 9.61 -2.16 -0.41
CA LEU A 60 10.56 -1.67 0.61
C LEU A 60 12.00 -2.18 0.42
N THR A 61 12.22 -3.29 -0.28
CA THR A 61 13.57 -3.80 -0.56
C THR A 61 14.27 -3.05 -1.70
N ARG A 62 13.55 -2.23 -2.48
CA ARG A 62 14.09 -1.52 -3.65
C ARG A 62 13.70 -0.06 -3.66
N LEU A 63 13.98 0.61 -2.55
CA LEU A 63 13.72 2.02 -2.41
C LEU A 63 14.77 2.84 -3.17
N ARG A 64 14.33 3.87 -3.86
CA ARG A 64 15.21 4.98 -4.23
C ARG A 64 14.98 6.14 -3.28
N PRO A 65 16.04 6.84 -2.85
CA PRO A 65 15.85 8.13 -2.22
C PRO A 65 15.15 9.05 -3.22
N ALA A 66 14.04 9.68 -2.82
CA ALA A 66 13.40 10.67 -3.68
C ALA A 66 14.41 11.79 -3.99
N PRO A 67 14.52 12.24 -5.26
CA PRO A 67 15.44 13.31 -5.67
C PRO A 67 15.15 14.60 -4.89
N ASN A 68 13.90 14.74 -4.43
CA ASN A 68 13.44 15.80 -3.56
C ASN A 68 13.66 15.54 -2.06
N ASN A 69 14.84 15.05 -1.68
CA ASN A 69 15.39 15.36 -0.36
C ASN A 69 15.89 16.82 -0.31
N ILE A 70 14.91 17.71 -0.55
CA ILE A 70 15.02 19.10 -0.99
C ILE A 70 15.84 19.95 -0.02
N ILE A 71 16.04 19.62 1.25
CA ILE A 71 16.62 20.60 2.19
C ILE A 71 18.02 21.07 1.76
N ARG A 72 18.89 20.17 1.27
CA ARG A 72 20.22 20.59 0.78
C ARG A 72 20.15 21.34 -0.56
N GLN A 73 19.16 21.06 -1.40
CA GLN A 73 18.98 21.73 -2.69
C GLN A 73 18.20 23.05 -2.58
N SER A 74 17.25 23.17 -1.66
CA SER A 74 16.50 24.39 -1.33
C SER A 74 17.25 25.31 -0.40
N ILE A 75 18.22 24.79 0.36
CA ILE A 75 19.16 25.56 1.16
C ILE A 75 20.57 25.27 0.66
N PRO A 76 20.94 25.78 -0.54
CA PRO A 76 22.30 25.66 -1.02
C PRO A 76 23.26 26.28 0.00
N ASN A 77 24.25 25.50 0.45
CA ASN A 77 25.22 25.83 1.50
C ASN A 77 24.72 25.75 2.96
N ALA A 78 23.62 25.04 3.25
CA ALA A 78 23.29 24.71 4.64
C ALA A 78 24.46 23.96 5.31
N THR A 79 24.86 24.42 6.48
CA THR A 79 25.80 23.70 7.35
C THR A 79 25.13 22.44 7.91
N ASP A 80 25.93 21.43 8.26
CA ASP A 80 25.39 20.19 8.86
C ASP A 80 24.59 20.48 10.14
N GLU A 81 25.00 21.48 10.94
CA GLU A 81 24.23 21.95 12.12
C GLU A 81 22.86 22.54 11.76
N GLN A 82 22.71 23.23 10.63
CA GLN A 82 21.41 23.75 10.18
C GLN A 82 20.51 22.65 9.65
N LEU A 83 21.08 21.65 8.98
CA LEU A 83 20.35 20.47 8.54
C LEU A 83 19.88 19.66 9.75
N ASP A 84 20.76 19.43 10.72
CA ASP A 84 20.43 18.74 11.97
C ASP A 84 19.39 19.54 12.77
N ALA A 85 19.46 20.87 12.86
CA ALA A 85 18.44 21.67 13.54
C ALA A 85 17.04 21.63 12.89
N ILE A 86 16.97 21.54 11.55
CA ILE A 86 15.70 21.37 10.81
C ILE A 86 15.15 19.95 10.97
N LEU A 87 16.04 18.98 11.18
CA LEU A 87 15.69 17.58 11.41
C LEU A 87 15.31 17.30 12.87
N ASP A 88 15.93 18.01 13.81
CA ASP A 88 15.72 17.91 15.25
C ASP A 88 14.50 18.69 15.72
N ASP A 89 13.92 19.58 14.90
CA ASP A 89 12.64 20.23 15.18
C ASP A 89 11.53 19.16 15.08
N PRO A 90 11.01 18.66 16.21
CA PRO A 90 9.96 17.66 16.18
C PRO A 90 8.75 18.32 15.53
N PHE A 91 8.08 17.61 14.61
CA PHE A 91 6.75 18.02 14.19
C PHE A 91 5.87 18.20 15.45
N ALA A 92 4.90 19.12 15.35
CA ALA A 92 3.99 19.41 16.44
C ALA A 92 3.46 18.09 17.03
N GLU A 93 3.63 17.92 18.35
CA GLU A 93 3.18 16.70 19.03
C GLU A 93 1.74 16.35 18.63
N PRO A 94 1.42 15.04 18.49
CA PRO A 94 0.08 14.61 18.10
C PRO A 94 -0.97 15.21 19.05
N ILE A 95 -2.09 15.67 18.46
CA ILE A 95 -3.21 16.23 19.21
C ILE A 95 -3.66 15.23 20.29
N GLU A 96 -3.57 15.66 21.55
CA GLU A 96 -3.88 14.86 22.73
C GLU A 96 -5.32 14.30 22.65
N GLY A 97 -5.47 12.97 22.56
CA GLY A 97 -6.77 12.28 22.58
C GLY A 97 -7.16 11.46 21.34
N LEU A 98 -6.35 11.43 20.28
CA LEU A 98 -6.55 10.56 19.11
C LEU A 98 -5.45 9.47 19.05
N PRO A 99 -5.79 8.17 19.09
CA PRO A 99 -4.80 7.10 18.97
C PRO A 99 -4.41 6.88 17.50
N HIS A 100 -3.60 7.76 16.89
CA HIS A 100 -3.04 7.52 15.56
C HIS A 100 -1.55 7.90 15.47
N HIS A 101 -0.73 6.91 15.05
CA HIS A 101 0.73 6.95 14.91
C HIS A 101 1.15 7.25 13.45
N PHE A 102 0.84 8.43 12.92
CA PHE A 102 1.33 8.93 11.62
C PHE A 102 1.29 10.47 11.55
N GLU A 103 2.23 11.11 10.85
CA GLU A 103 1.89 12.26 9.97
C GLU A 103 2.39 11.89 8.56
N LEU A 104 1.59 11.65 7.53
CA LEU A 104 0.49 12.42 6.91
C LEU A 104 0.96 13.70 6.22
N SER A 105 1.18 13.61 4.90
CA SER A 105 1.08 14.79 4.03
C SER A 105 -0.26 15.49 4.30
N SER A 106 -0.20 16.78 4.62
CA SER A 106 -1.28 17.58 5.18
C SER A 106 -2.37 18.01 4.19
N GLU A 107 -2.28 17.63 2.91
CA GLU A 107 -3.25 18.08 1.90
C GLU A 107 -4.59 17.31 1.94
N SER A 108 -4.65 16.09 2.50
CA SER A 108 -5.89 15.28 2.43
C SER A 108 -6.34 14.59 3.72
N GLY A 109 -5.57 14.64 4.81
CA GLY A 109 -5.92 14.00 6.08
C GLY A 109 -5.99 12.46 6.04
N LYS A 110 -5.47 11.81 4.98
CA LYS A 110 -5.44 10.35 4.82
C LYS A 110 -4.04 9.79 5.06
N PRO A 111 -3.87 8.77 5.93
CA PRO A 111 -2.54 8.27 6.27
C PRO A 111 -1.88 7.68 5.03
N ARG A 112 -0.68 8.18 4.74
CA ARG A 112 0.04 7.94 3.50
C ARG A 112 1.53 7.71 3.77
N LEU A 113 2.09 6.66 3.16
CA LEU A 113 3.54 6.42 3.09
C LEU A 113 3.99 6.57 1.65
N GLU A 114 4.73 7.64 1.33
CA GLU A 114 5.28 7.88 -0.01
C GLU A 114 6.68 7.27 -0.13
N ILE A 115 6.91 6.56 -1.24
CA ILE A 115 8.19 5.94 -1.56
C ILE A 115 8.45 5.95 -3.06
N VAL A 116 9.71 5.78 -3.45
CA VAL A 116 10.11 5.56 -4.84
C VAL A 116 10.61 4.14 -4.98
N VAL A 117 10.06 3.40 -5.92
CA VAL A 117 10.34 1.97 -6.13
C VAL A 117 10.82 1.69 -7.55
N ASP A 118 11.73 0.74 -7.72
CA ASP A 118 12.16 0.33 -9.07
C ASP A 118 11.09 -0.45 -9.85
N ARG A 119 10.08 -0.97 -9.16
CA ARG A 119 9.00 -1.76 -9.75
C ARG A 119 7.71 -1.48 -9.02
N LEU A 120 6.63 -1.32 -9.78
CA LEU A 120 5.29 -1.22 -9.20
C LEU A 120 5.00 -2.46 -8.33
N PRO A 121 4.44 -2.27 -7.12
CA PRO A 121 3.94 -3.38 -6.34
C PRO A 121 2.83 -4.06 -7.14
N MET A 122 3.01 -5.34 -7.45
CA MET A 122 1.93 -6.12 -8.05
C MET A 122 0.87 -6.33 -6.97
N GLY A 123 -0.30 -5.76 -7.15
CA GLY A 123 -1.45 -6.07 -6.31
C GLY A 123 -2.06 -7.41 -6.68
N THR A 124 -3.28 -7.65 -6.22
CA THR A 124 -4.08 -8.83 -6.60
C THR A 124 -4.56 -8.80 -8.06
N TYR A 125 -3.98 -7.93 -8.90
CA TYR A 125 -4.43 -7.66 -10.25
C TYR A 125 -4.19 -8.85 -11.17
N ARG A 126 -5.16 -9.14 -12.05
CA ARG A 126 -5.04 -10.20 -13.04
C ARG A 126 -4.26 -9.68 -14.24
N PRO A 127 -3.18 -10.36 -14.67
CA PRO A 127 -2.35 -9.93 -15.80
C PRO A 127 -3.06 -9.95 -17.17
N ASP A 128 -4.36 -10.28 -17.23
CA ASP A 128 -5.10 -10.45 -18.48
C ASP A 128 -5.63 -9.14 -19.11
N GLU A 129 -5.41 -7.98 -18.47
CA GLU A 129 -5.98 -6.69 -18.92
C GLU A 129 -4.96 -5.65 -19.43
N MET A 130 -3.66 -5.97 -19.48
CA MET A 130 -2.67 -5.10 -20.13
C MET A 130 -2.30 -5.65 -21.52
N GLU A 131 -3.17 -5.41 -22.50
CA GLU A 131 -2.69 -5.20 -23.86
C GLU A 131 -2.06 -3.80 -23.88
N LEU A 132 -0.74 -3.75 -23.70
CA LEU A 132 0.03 -2.54 -24.00
C LEU A 132 -0.02 -2.38 -25.53
N ASP A 133 -0.92 -1.52 -25.99
CA ASP A 133 -0.94 -1.03 -27.38
C ASP A 133 0.34 -0.21 -27.62
N ALA A 134 1.42 -0.91 -27.98
CA ALA A 134 2.77 -0.35 -28.11
C ALA A 134 3.02 0.36 -29.46
N ASP A 135 1.98 0.75 -30.20
CA ASP A 135 2.10 1.21 -31.59
C ASP A 135 1.63 2.66 -31.83
N GLU A 136 1.65 3.55 -30.82
CA GLU A 136 1.48 4.99 -31.07
C GLU A 136 2.83 5.66 -31.41
N GLU A 137 3.02 5.98 -32.69
CA GLU A 137 4.07 6.90 -33.16
C GLU A 137 3.87 8.29 -32.53
N THR A 138 4.64 8.60 -31.49
CA THR A 138 4.71 9.93 -30.89
C THR A 138 5.36 10.92 -31.87
N THR A 139 4.57 11.86 -32.38
CA THR A 139 5.03 13.06 -33.11
C THR A 139 5.92 13.93 -32.22
N GLU A 140 7.04 14.43 -32.76
CA GLU A 140 8.11 15.22 -32.11
C GLU A 140 7.69 16.64 -31.64
N GLU A 141 6.56 16.81 -30.97
CA GLU A 141 6.18 18.09 -30.34
C GLU A 141 6.24 17.97 -28.81
N ASP A 142 7.12 18.78 -28.20
CA ASP A 142 7.41 18.93 -26.77
C ASP A 142 7.60 17.61 -25.99
N SER A 143 8.84 17.33 -25.57
CA SER A 143 9.19 16.12 -24.81
C SER A 143 8.57 16.11 -23.41
N VAL A 144 7.27 15.85 -23.33
CA VAL A 144 6.54 15.58 -22.09
C VAL A 144 6.96 14.20 -21.60
N LEU A 145 7.44 14.12 -20.37
CA LEU A 145 7.85 12.84 -19.79
C LEU A 145 6.63 11.96 -19.56
N THR A 146 6.73 10.69 -19.95
CA THR A 146 5.71 9.66 -19.71
C THR A 146 6.15 8.71 -18.60
N PHE A 147 5.21 7.90 -18.11
CA PHE A 147 5.51 6.85 -17.14
C PHE A 147 6.58 5.83 -17.62
N GLY A 148 6.66 5.57 -18.93
CA GLY A 148 7.62 4.65 -19.52
C GLY A 148 9.08 5.13 -19.46
N ASP A 149 9.27 6.45 -19.32
CA ASP A 149 10.60 7.10 -19.31
C ASP A 149 11.25 7.11 -17.91
N LEU A 150 10.51 6.67 -16.88
CA LEU A 150 10.97 6.72 -15.50
C LEU A 150 11.92 5.56 -15.16
N LEU A 151 13.02 5.89 -14.48
CA LEU A 151 13.96 4.92 -13.91
C LEU A 151 13.51 4.43 -12.53
N GLY A 152 12.68 5.20 -11.85
CA GLY A 152 12.06 4.88 -10.56
C GLY A 152 10.63 5.38 -10.49
N PHE A 153 9.74 4.55 -9.96
CA PHE A 153 8.32 4.83 -9.86
C PHE A 153 8.00 5.39 -8.48
N ARG A 154 7.62 6.66 -8.42
CA ARG A 154 7.09 7.24 -7.20
C ARG A 154 5.67 6.74 -6.97
N GLY A 155 5.34 6.43 -5.73
CA GLY A 155 3.98 6.10 -5.35
C GLY A 155 3.81 6.11 -3.85
N ALA A 156 2.62 5.72 -3.41
CA ALA A 156 2.29 5.77 -2.00
C ALA A 156 1.34 4.67 -1.57
N PHE A 157 1.56 4.18 -0.36
CA PHE A 157 0.55 3.41 0.34
C PHE A 157 -0.47 4.36 0.96
N GLU A 158 -1.70 4.36 0.45
CA GLU A 158 -2.82 5.12 0.98
C GLU A 158 -3.83 4.20 1.67
N LEU A 159 -4.27 4.60 2.86
CA LEU A 159 -5.45 4.02 3.48
C LEU A 159 -6.72 4.73 3.01
N ARG A 160 -7.68 3.97 2.47
CA ARG A 160 -8.98 4.46 2.04
C ARG A 160 -10.08 3.78 2.84
N ALA A 161 -11.16 4.50 3.14
CA ALA A 161 -12.35 3.86 3.69
C ALA A 161 -13.00 2.99 2.61
N SER A 162 -13.42 1.78 2.98
CA SER A 162 -14.27 0.94 2.14
C SER A 162 -15.57 1.67 1.78
N GLN A 163 -16.20 1.31 0.66
CA GLN A 163 -17.51 1.85 0.25
C GLN A 163 -18.57 1.70 1.34
N GLU A 164 -18.51 0.60 2.11
CA GLU A 164 -19.43 0.33 3.22
C GLU A 164 -19.07 1.08 4.50
N ARG A 165 -17.88 1.71 4.57
CA ARG A 165 -17.33 2.44 5.73
C ARG A 165 -17.22 1.61 7.02
N THR A 166 -17.26 0.29 6.90
CA THR A 166 -17.07 -0.68 7.99
C THR A 166 -15.62 -1.11 8.15
N ALA A 167 -14.80 -0.86 7.13
CA ALA A 167 -13.40 -1.27 7.05
C ALA A 167 -12.58 -0.24 6.25
N TYR A 168 -11.27 -0.42 6.28
CA TYR A 168 -10.31 0.25 5.44
C TYR A 168 -9.76 -0.68 4.36
N GLU A 169 -9.24 -0.07 3.31
CA GLU A 169 -8.52 -0.70 2.22
C GLU A 169 -7.17 -0.02 2.05
N LEU A 170 -6.11 -0.82 1.87
CA LEU A 170 -4.79 -0.31 1.56
C LEU A 170 -4.58 -0.33 0.04
N TRP A 171 -4.16 0.81 -0.49
CA TRP A 171 -3.95 1.02 -1.91
C TRP A 171 -2.51 1.45 -2.19
N TRP A 172 -1.93 0.96 -3.27
CA TRP A 172 -0.78 1.57 -3.92
C TRP A 172 -1.28 2.63 -4.91
N VAL A 173 -0.80 3.86 -4.76
CA VAL A 173 -1.21 5.00 -5.57
C VAL A 173 0.03 5.56 -6.26
N PRO A 174 0.17 5.37 -7.57
CA PRO A 174 1.29 5.95 -8.30
C PRO A 174 1.20 7.47 -8.26
N LEU A 175 2.37 8.11 -8.23
CA LEU A 175 2.53 9.55 -8.13
C LEU A 175 3.38 10.05 -9.29
N PRO A 176 3.16 11.29 -9.77
CA PRO A 176 4.12 11.91 -10.66
C PRO A 176 5.50 12.04 -9.99
N PRO A 177 6.59 12.07 -10.78
CA PRO A 177 7.92 12.28 -10.26
C PRO A 177 8.02 13.56 -9.43
N ALA A 178 8.86 13.54 -8.40
CA ALA A 178 9.06 14.68 -7.55
C ALA A 178 9.89 15.77 -8.26
N GLY A 179 9.45 17.03 -8.15
CA GLY A 179 10.24 18.19 -8.59
C GLY A 179 10.07 18.55 -10.07
N LEU A 180 9.24 17.82 -10.80
CA LEU A 180 8.75 18.24 -12.11
C LEU A 180 7.60 19.24 -11.95
N GLU A 181 7.53 20.20 -12.87
CA GLU A 181 6.31 21.01 -13.03
C GLU A 181 5.16 20.11 -13.48
N GLU A 182 3.93 20.40 -13.04
CA GLU A 182 2.75 19.59 -13.39
C GLU A 182 2.54 19.47 -14.91
N THR A 183 3.00 20.46 -15.68
CA THR A 183 2.93 20.46 -17.15
C THR A 183 4.05 19.67 -17.82
N ALA A 184 5.12 19.31 -17.10
CA ALA A 184 6.28 18.60 -17.64
C ALA A 184 6.11 17.07 -17.63
N PHE A 185 5.05 16.56 -17.01
CA PHE A 185 4.76 15.13 -16.90
C PHE A 185 3.30 14.83 -17.25
N ASP A 186 3.08 13.87 -18.14
CA ASP A 186 1.73 13.47 -18.53
C ASP A 186 1.10 12.56 -17.46
N LEU A 187 0.25 13.14 -16.61
CA LEU A 187 -0.48 12.43 -15.56
C LEU A 187 -1.41 11.33 -16.09
N THR A 188 -1.82 11.39 -17.36
CA THR A 188 -2.68 10.35 -17.96
C THR A 188 -1.94 9.04 -18.21
N THR A 189 -0.60 9.08 -18.25
CA THR A 189 0.25 7.91 -18.38
C THR A 189 0.49 7.18 -17.06
N LEU A 190 0.05 7.74 -15.93
CA LEU A 190 0.16 7.07 -14.63
C LEU A 190 -0.71 5.80 -14.62
N PRO A 191 -0.19 4.68 -14.09
CA PRO A 191 -0.99 3.48 -13.94
C PRO A 191 -2.15 3.71 -12.97
N GLU A 192 -3.15 2.84 -13.00
CA GLU A 192 -4.24 2.92 -12.05
C GLU A 192 -3.79 2.58 -10.62
N SER A 193 -4.48 3.17 -9.63
CA SER A 193 -4.30 2.80 -8.22
C SER A 193 -4.59 1.33 -8.02
N THR A 194 -3.70 0.61 -7.36
CA THR A 194 -3.80 -0.84 -7.17
C THR A 194 -4.20 -1.16 -5.73
N ARG A 195 -5.31 -1.86 -5.52
CA ARG A 195 -5.70 -2.32 -4.19
C ARG A 195 -4.80 -3.47 -3.74
N LEU A 196 -4.20 -3.35 -2.56
CA LEU A 196 -3.30 -4.35 -2.00
C LEU A 196 -4.00 -5.25 -0.98
N CYS A 197 -4.87 -4.67 -0.15
CA CYS A 197 -5.57 -5.40 0.89
C CYS A 197 -6.89 -4.70 1.23
N ALA A 198 -7.93 -5.48 1.53
CA ALA A 198 -9.22 -4.98 1.96
C ALA A 198 -9.56 -5.47 3.37
N HIS A 199 -10.70 -5.05 3.89
CA HIS A 199 -11.24 -5.54 5.18
C HIS A 199 -10.32 -5.26 6.37
N LEU A 200 -9.55 -4.17 6.32
CA LEU A 200 -8.66 -3.76 7.38
C LEU A 200 -9.45 -3.03 8.48
N ALA A 201 -9.28 -3.45 9.73
CA ALA A 201 -9.74 -2.70 10.89
C ALA A 201 -8.69 -1.67 11.32
N GLU A 202 -7.41 -2.05 11.26
CA GLU A 202 -6.30 -1.26 11.76
C GLU A 202 -5.03 -1.54 10.94
N ILE A 203 -4.22 -0.50 10.74
CA ILE A 203 -2.89 -0.59 10.16
C ILE A 203 -1.96 0.37 10.91
N SER A 204 -0.77 -0.10 11.26
CA SER A 204 0.28 0.72 11.87
C SER A 204 1.61 0.43 11.19
N TRP A 205 2.44 1.46 11.09
CA TRP A 205 3.78 1.39 10.57
C TRP A 205 4.70 1.93 11.66
N SER A 206 5.87 1.36 11.79
CA SER A 206 6.88 1.84 12.72
C SER A 206 8.25 1.58 12.14
N ALA A 207 9.19 2.48 12.36
CA ALA A 207 10.57 2.30 11.95
C ALA A 207 11.50 2.10 13.13
N PHE A 208 12.63 1.49 12.84
CA PHE A 208 13.71 1.28 13.79
C PHE A 208 14.96 1.99 13.32
N ILE A 209 15.36 3.04 14.04
CA ILE A 209 16.59 3.83 13.82
C ILE A 209 17.47 3.67 15.05
N ASP A 210 18.70 3.14 14.88
CA ASP A 210 19.75 2.88 15.89
C ASP A 210 19.40 1.99 17.10
N SER A 211 18.12 1.86 17.45
CA SER A 211 17.48 0.96 18.46
C SER A 211 16.11 1.50 18.89
N GLY A 212 15.77 2.75 18.53
CA GLY A 212 14.50 3.38 18.86
C GLY A 212 13.40 3.02 17.86
N LYS A 213 12.19 2.74 18.37
CA LYS A 213 10.97 2.61 17.56
C LYS A 213 10.35 3.99 17.38
N VAL A 214 10.19 4.42 16.13
CA VAL A 214 9.59 5.72 15.77
C VAL A 214 8.37 5.52 14.87
N SER A 215 7.33 6.32 15.07
CA SER A 215 6.10 6.28 14.24
C SER A 215 6.14 7.21 13.03
N GLN A 216 7.16 8.05 12.94
CA GLN A 216 7.39 8.98 11.85
C GLN A 216 8.87 8.93 11.46
N ILE A 217 9.15 8.98 10.16
CA ILE A 217 10.51 8.93 9.62
C ILE A 217 10.65 10.08 8.65
N ARG A 218 11.72 10.84 8.83
CA ARG A 218 12.22 11.76 7.81
C ARG A 218 13.71 11.44 7.62
N ALA A 219 14.07 11.04 6.42
CA ALA A 219 15.45 10.71 6.08
C ALA A 219 15.88 11.56 4.89
N ILE A 220 16.83 12.47 5.12
CA ILE A 220 17.43 13.31 4.09
C ILE A 220 18.65 12.62 3.47
N GLU A 221 19.41 11.91 4.31
CA GLU A 221 20.63 11.22 3.94
C GLU A 221 20.46 9.70 4.04
N SER A 222 21.25 8.97 3.25
CA SER A 222 21.20 7.49 3.25
C SER A 222 21.39 6.87 4.64
N ARG A 223 22.17 7.51 5.52
CA ARG A 223 22.43 7.05 6.89
C ARG A 223 21.23 7.21 7.84
N GLN A 224 20.24 8.01 7.46
CA GLN A 224 19.06 8.31 8.29
C GLN A 224 17.89 7.39 7.96
N PHE A 225 17.99 6.58 6.90
CA PHE A 225 16.97 5.58 6.64
C PHE A 225 16.99 4.52 7.75
N PRO A 226 15.81 4.15 8.25
CA PRO A 226 15.72 3.07 9.21
C PRO A 226 16.19 1.77 8.58
N ALA A 227 16.86 0.93 9.36
CA ALA A 227 17.25 -0.39 8.88
C ALA A 227 16.02 -1.28 8.64
N TYR A 228 14.97 -1.09 9.46
CA TYR A 228 13.77 -1.88 9.43
C TYR A 228 12.51 -1.03 9.55
N ILE A 229 11.46 -1.45 8.84
CA ILE A 229 10.08 -0.99 9.02
C ILE A 229 9.23 -2.18 9.48
N GLU A 230 8.49 -2.01 10.58
CA GLU A 230 7.44 -2.91 11.01
C GLU A 230 6.08 -2.41 10.49
N LEU A 231 5.31 -3.34 9.94
CA LEU A 231 3.92 -3.17 9.54
C LEU A 231 3.07 -4.09 10.41
N GLU A 232 2.14 -3.53 11.18
CA GLU A 232 1.11 -4.30 11.85
C GLU A 232 -0.24 -4.06 11.20
N VAL A 233 -1.00 -5.14 11.02
CA VAL A 233 -2.29 -5.12 10.34
C VAL A 233 -3.27 -5.98 11.12
N ARG A 234 -4.50 -5.47 11.28
CA ARG A 234 -5.63 -6.21 11.83
C ARG A 234 -6.82 -6.15 10.87
N THR A 235 -7.44 -7.30 10.58
CA THR A 235 -8.67 -7.36 9.78
C THR A 235 -9.91 -7.21 10.66
N ILE A 236 -11.05 -6.86 10.06
CA ILE A 236 -12.35 -6.77 10.75
C ILE A 236 -12.79 -8.10 11.38
N ASP A 237 -12.35 -9.24 10.83
CA ASP A 237 -12.63 -10.57 11.37
C ASP A 237 -11.61 -11.02 12.45
N GLY A 238 -10.70 -10.12 12.84
CA GLY A 238 -9.76 -10.33 13.93
C GLY A 238 -8.49 -11.09 13.57
N LEU A 239 -8.19 -11.29 12.28
CA LEU A 239 -6.86 -11.73 11.89
C LEU A 239 -5.85 -10.61 12.17
N TYR A 240 -4.70 -10.99 12.72
CA TYR A 240 -3.61 -10.07 13.01
C TYR A 240 -2.33 -10.58 12.35
N ALA A 241 -1.56 -9.67 11.78
CA ALA A 241 -0.23 -9.92 11.26
C ALA A 241 0.70 -8.76 11.64
N SER A 242 1.94 -9.10 11.98
CA SER A 242 3.04 -8.15 12.10
C SER A 242 4.21 -8.66 11.27
N TRP A 243 4.77 -7.79 10.45
CA TRP A 243 5.93 -8.09 9.62
C TRP A 243 6.98 -7.00 9.78
N MET A 244 8.23 -7.42 9.89
CA MET A 244 9.38 -6.53 9.86
C MET A 244 10.08 -6.68 8.52
N PHE A 245 10.25 -5.56 7.82
CA PHE A 245 10.88 -5.47 6.50
C PHE A 245 12.22 -4.76 6.63
N GLU A 246 13.26 -5.34 6.05
CA GLU A 246 14.54 -4.66 5.86
C GLU A 246 14.43 -3.68 4.70
N LEU A 247 14.89 -2.45 4.92
CA LEU A 247 14.94 -1.44 3.85
C LEU A 247 16.19 -1.63 3.00
N GLY A 248 15.97 -1.89 1.71
CA GLY A 248 17.03 -1.87 0.71
C GLY A 248 16.95 -0.58 -0.09
N TRP A 249 18.07 0.10 -0.30
CA TRP A 249 18.13 1.32 -1.09
C TRP A 249 19.11 1.22 -2.25
N ILE A 250 18.76 1.85 -3.36
CA ILE A 250 19.58 1.94 -4.57
C ILE A 250 19.78 3.43 -4.88
N PRO A 251 21.03 3.91 -5.00
CA PRO A 251 21.29 5.29 -5.40
C PRO A 251 20.88 5.52 -6.84
N GLY A 252 20.17 6.62 -7.11
CA GLY A 252 19.78 7.02 -8.46
C GLY A 252 18.68 8.08 -8.45
N THR A 253 18.47 8.76 -9.58
CA THR A 253 17.35 9.68 -9.78
C THR A 253 16.08 8.93 -10.20
N GLU A 254 14.92 9.59 -10.10
CA GLU A 254 13.64 9.06 -10.61
C GLU A 254 13.59 9.04 -12.14
N PHE A 255 14.23 10.01 -12.78
CA PHE A 255 14.38 10.13 -14.22
C PHE A 255 15.78 10.67 -14.53
N GLU A 256 16.34 10.29 -15.67
CA GLU A 256 17.47 11.02 -16.25
C GLU A 256 16.84 12.24 -16.93
N ALA A 257 16.90 13.40 -16.25
CA ALA A 257 16.67 14.64 -16.99
C ALA A 257 17.67 14.60 -18.13
N GLY A 258 17.18 14.59 -19.37
CA GLY A 258 18.00 14.82 -20.53
C GLY A 258 18.61 16.19 -20.33
N VAL A 259 19.74 16.25 -19.63
CA VAL A 259 20.65 17.37 -19.69
C VAL A 259 21.21 17.27 -21.10
N THR A 260 20.42 17.73 -22.06
CA THR A 260 20.95 18.39 -23.23
C THR A 260 21.75 19.54 -22.68
N ASP A 261 22.99 19.22 -22.28
CA ASP A 261 24.07 20.19 -22.21
C ASP A 261 24.30 20.63 -23.65
N ASP A 262 23.35 21.40 -24.18
CA ASP A 262 23.49 22.24 -25.36
C ASP A 262 24.37 23.44 -25.00
N GLY A 263 25.28 23.27 -24.02
CA GLY A 263 26.54 23.98 -23.95
C GLY A 263 27.29 23.74 -25.26
N GLU A 264 26.88 24.50 -26.28
CA GLU A 264 27.76 25.12 -27.25
C GLU A 264 29.06 25.44 -26.51
N LEU A 265 30.02 24.52 -26.65
CA LEU A 265 31.41 24.78 -26.41
C LEU A 265 31.75 25.92 -27.35
N GLY A 266 31.66 27.15 -26.83
CA GLY A 266 32.04 28.33 -27.58
C GLY A 266 33.39 28.06 -28.22
N GLU A 267 33.37 28.00 -29.56
CA GLU A 267 34.56 27.99 -30.41
C GLU A 267 35.32 29.29 -30.15
N GLY A 268 36.13 29.27 -29.10
CA GLY A 268 36.94 30.38 -28.66
C GLY A 268 38.41 30.07 -28.76
N SER A 269 38.92 29.73 -29.95
CA SER A 269 40.32 30.05 -30.31
C SER A 269 40.69 29.68 -31.74
N GLY A 270 41.10 30.68 -32.54
CA GLY A 270 42.10 30.45 -33.58
C GLY A 270 41.97 31.21 -34.90
N ALA A 271 42.16 32.54 -34.89
CA ALA A 271 43.05 33.27 -35.80
C ALA A 271 43.03 34.78 -35.52
#